data_AF-A0A965QAJ5-F1
#
_entry.id   AF-A0A965QAJ5-F1
#
_cell.length_a   1.000
_cell.length_b   1.000
_cell.length_c   1.000
_cell.angle_alpha   90.00
_cell.angle_beta   90.00
_cell.angle_gamma   90.00
#
_symmetry.space_group_name_H-M   'P 1'
#
loop_
_entity.id
_entity.type
_entity.pdbx_description
1 polymer ?
#
loop_
_entity_poly.entity_id
_entity_poly.type
_entity_poly.pdbx_seq_one_letter_code
_entity_poly.pdbx_strand_id
1 'polypeptide(L)'
;MPSIRSVGTRANSTRCSGGGLLCAGIICGTPIPDQREFVTEIDPSVPLRAQRGDEQAFLEIVEFYYPRCLRFARNMMGNEQDAEEAVQDAFVRVHDSFHRFREDARFDPWLFRILANRCRTLLGRAKRHRELIEYGEVPLAIASAASPIEIEEEFGADWAEEVRLVLETLPPEQREAFLLRHVEDLSYEDIAVITGAGLSALRMRVKRACDTLRIRLTEVEKRHGS
;
A
#
# COMPACT_ATOMS: atom_id res chain seq x y z
N MET A 1 -11.97 -34.59 -7.90
CA MET A 1 -11.48 -33.96 -9.15
C MET A 1 -12.49 -32.92 -9.60
N PRO A 2 -12.23 -31.62 -9.38
CA PRO A 2 -13.09 -30.57 -9.92
C PRO A 2 -12.60 -30.13 -11.30
N SER A 3 -13.58 -29.83 -12.14
CA SER A 3 -13.50 -29.52 -13.56
C SER A 3 -13.12 -28.05 -13.77
N ILE A 4 -11.96 -27.80 -14.38
CA ILE A 4 -11.53 -26.47 -14.81
C ILE A 4 -12.21 -26.19 -16.16
N ARG A 5 -13.23 -25.32 -16.16
CA ARG A 5 -13.82 -24.79 -17.39
C ARG A 5 -13.02 -23.56 -17.82
N SER A 6 -12.25 -23.70 -18.89
CA SER A 6 -11.65 -22.57 -19.60
C SER A 6 -12.75 -21.80 -20.33
N VAL A 7 -13.14 -20.62 -19.83
CA VAL A 7 -13.99 -19.70 -20.59
C VAL A 7 -13.07 -18.72 -21.33
N GLY A 8 -12.79 -19.04 -22.59
CA GLY A 8 -12.18 -18.08 -23.50
C GLY A 8 -13.20 -16.99 -23.85
N THR A 9 -12.89 -15.73 -23.54
CA THR A 9 -13.64 -14.58 -24.08
C THR A 9 -12.68 -13.45 -24.47
N ARG A 10 -12.52 -13.31 -25.78
CA ARG A 10 -12.26 -12.13 -26.62
C ARG A 10 -11.57 -10.93 -25.95
N ALA A 11 -10.36 -10.67 -26.43
CA ALA A 11 -9.71 -9.38 -26.39
C ALA A 11 -10.66 -8.30 -26.95
N ASN A 12 -11.08 -7.35 -26.10
CA ASN A 12 -11.62 -6.08 -26.56
C ASN A 12 -10.56 -5.01 -26.31
N SER A 13 -9.88 -4.64 -27.40
CA SER A 13 -8.88 -3.59 -27.44
C SER A 13 -9.55 -2.24 -27.20
N THR A 14 -9.60 -1.79 -25.96
CA THR A 14 -9.81 -0.37 -25.65
C THR A 14 -8.46 0.20 -25.28
N ARG A 15 -7.86 0.94 -26.21
CA ARG A 15 -6.63 1.70 -26.00
C ARG A 15 -6.90 2.73 -24.90
N CYS A 16 -6.40 2.48 -23.69
CA CYS A 16 -6.23 3.50 -22.67
C CYS A 16 -5.11 4.44 -23.11
N SER A 17 -5.53 5.58 -23.65
CA SER A 17 -4.69 6.72 -23.96
C SER A 17 -4.34 7.44 -22.65
N GLY A 18 -3.25 7.05 -21.99
CA GLY A 18 -2.78 7.77 -20.81
C GLY A 18 -1.84 6.96 -19.91
N GLY A 19 -0.55 6.97 -20.24
CA GLY A 19 0.61 6.68 -19.36
C GLY A 19 0.39 5.76 -18.16
N GLY A 20 0.33 4.45 -18.39
CA GLY A 20 0.15 3.44 -17.33
C GLY A 20 1.35 2.53 -17.05
N LEU A 21 2.41 2.53 -17.88
CA LEU A 21 3.48 1.54 -17.73
C LEU A 21 4.74 2.04 -16.99
N LEU A 22 4.94 3.36 -16.86
CA LEU A 22 6.18 3.87 -16.25
C LEU A 22 6.13 3.91 -14.71
N CYS A 23 4.96 4.07 -14.09
CA CYS A 23 4.87 4.08 -12.62
C CYS A 23 4.95 2.69 -11.98
N ALA A 24 4.49 1.65 -12.67
CA ALA A 24 4.51 0.28 -12.14
C ALA A 24 5.93 -0.30 -12.05
N GLY A 25 6.81 0.01 -13.02
CA GLY A 25 8.19 -0.49 -13.02
C GLY A 25 9.12 0.26 -12.05
N ILE A 26 8.90 1.56 -11.87
CA ILE A 26 9.81 2.43 -11.10
C ILE A 26 9.65 2.25 -9.59
N ILE A 27 8.44 2.01 -9.08
CA ILE A 27 8.17 1.99 -7.63
C ILE A 27 8.25 0.57 -7.05
N CYS A 28 8.20 -0.45 -7.89
CA CYS A 28 7.98 -1.82 -7.42
C CYS A 28 9.25 -2.49 -6.91
N GLY A 29 10.45 -2.15 -7.41
CA GLY A 29 11.73 -2.60 -6.83
C GLY A 29 11.95 -4.12 -6.77
N THR A 30 10.96 -4.92 -7.14
CA THR A 30 11.04 -6.37 -7.20
C THR A 30 11.52 -6.78 -8.58
N PRO A 31 12.37 -7.81 -8.70
CA PRO A 31 12.49 -8.51 -9.97
C PRO A 31 11.07 -8.92 -10.38
N ILE A 32 10.66 -8.57 -11.60
CA ILE A 32 9.40 -9.03 -12.19
C ILE A 32 9.40 -10.55 -12.06
N PRO A 33 8.59 -11.14 -11.15
CA PRO A 33 8.60 -12.58 -11.01
C PRO A 33 7.97 -13.16 -12.28
N ASP A 34 8.55 -14.27 -12.75
CA ASP A 34 8.05 -15.16 -13.80
C ASP A 34 6.51 -15.16 -13.87
N GLN A 35 5.96 -15.02 -15.10
CA GLN A 35 4.58 -14.69 -15.47
C GLN A 35 3.51 -15.73 -15.08
N ARG A 36 3.55 -16.27 -13.86
CA ARG A 36 2.53 -17.18 -13.34
C ARG A 36 1.31 -16.36 -12.93
N GLU A 37 0.24 -16.48 -13.72
CA GLU A 37 -1.14 -16.00 -13.50
C GLU A 37 -1.33 -15.18 -12.21
N PHE A 38 -1.11 -13.86 -12.30
CA PHE A 38 -1.54 -12.95 -11.23
C PHE A 38 -3.06 -13.02 -11.14
N VAL A 39 -3.56 -13.63 -10.07
CA VAL A 39 -4.95 -13.43 -9.67
C VAL A 39 -5.04 -11.95 -9.31
N THR A 40 -5.66 -11.16 -10.20
CA THR A 40 -5.79 -9.71 -10.06
C THR A 40 -7.04 -9.33 -9.28
N GLU A 41 -8.00 -10.25 -9.19
CA GLU A 41 -9.28 -10.05 -8.53
C GLU A 41 -9.63 -11.29 -7.70
N ILE A 42 -10.01 -11.07 -6.44
CA ILE A 42 -10.60 -12.11 -5.61
C ILE A 42 -12.06 -12.34 -6.03
N ASP A 43 -12.56 -13.57 -5.91
CA ASP A 43 -13.99 -13.85 -6.15
C ASP A 43 -14.87 -12.99 -5.21
N PRO A 44 -15.83 -12.22 -5.73
CA PRO A 44 -16.71 -11.36 -4.91
C PRO A 44 -17.48 -12.11 -3.81
N SER A 45 -17.68 -13.42 -3.95
CA SER A 45 -18.33 -14.26 -2.94
C SER A 45 -17.45 -14.54 -1.72
N VAL A 46 -16.12 -14.45 -1.84
CA VAL A 46 -15.18 -14.79 -0.75
C VAL A 46 -15.35 -13.84 0.45
N PRO A 47 -15.38 -12.50 0.30
CA PRO A 47 -15.73 -11.60 1.39
C PRO A 47 -17.08 -11.88 2.05
N LEU A 48 -18.08 -12.29 1.26
CA LEU A 48 -19.43 -12.60 1.78
C LEU A 48 -19.44 -13.91 2.58
N ARG A 49 -18.66 -14.91 2.16
CA ARG A 49 -18.46 -16.14 2.92
C ARG A 49 -17.74 -15.87 4.22
N ALA A 50 -16.64 -15.09 4.18
CA ALA A 50 -15.89 -14.69 5.37
C ALA A 50 -16.79 -13.93 6.36
N GLN A 51 -17.65 -13.03 5.86
CA GLN A 51 -18.64 -12.32 6.69
C GLN A 51 -19.60 -13.27 7.44
N ARG A 52 -19.91 -14.44 6.87
CA ARG A 52 -20.78 -15.46 7.47
C ARG A 52 -20.04 -16.42 8.42
N GLY A 53 -18.76 -16.17 8.68
CA GLY A 53 -17.93 -16.97 9.59
C GLY A 53 -17.17 -18.11 8.91
N ASP A 54 -17.04 -18.11 7.58
CA ASP A 54 -16.20 -19.05 6.86
C ASP A 54 -14.71 -18.69 7.05
N GLU A 55 -14.04 -19.40 7.95
CA GLU A 55 -12.61 -19.17 8.26
C GLU A 55 -11.71 -19.40 7.05
N GLN A 56 -12.04 -20.36 6.19
CA GLN A 56 -11.25 -20.63 4.98
C GLN A 56 -11.35 -19.46 4.00
N ALA A 57 -12.55 -18.89 3.83
CA ALA A 57 -12.73 -17.69 3.02
C ALA A 57 -11.95 -16.50 3.59
N PHE A 58 -11.83 -16.38 4.91
CA PHE A 58 -11.00 -15.34 5.52
C PHE A 58 -9.50 -15.56 5.25
N LEU A 59 -9.01 -16.80 5.33
CA LEU A 59 -7.63 -17.14 4.97
C LEU A 59 -7.33 -16.81 3.50
N GLU A 60 -8.25 -17.12 2.58
CA GLU A 60 -8.14 -16.76 1.17
C GLU A 60 -7.97 -15.23 0.98
N ILE A 61 -8.72 -14.44 1.76
CA ILE A 61 -8.58 -12.97 1.78
C ILE A 61 -7.20 -12.55 2.28
N VAL A 62 -6.74 -13.11 3.40
CA VAL A 62 -5.43 -12.77 3.96
C VAL A 62 -4.33 -13.11 2.97
N GLU A 63 -4.31 -14.33 2.43
CA GLU A 63 -3.29 -14.76 1.46
C GLU A 63 -3.25 -13.85 0.22
N PHE A 64 -4.42 -13.46 -0.30
CA PHE A 64 -4.52 -12.60 -1.46
C PHE A 64 -4.07 -11.16 -1.19
N TYR A 65 -4.55 -10.55 -0.09
CA TYR A 65 -4.34 -9.12 0.15
C TYR A 65 -3.09 -8.81 0.98
N TYR A 66 -2.56 -9.75 1.76
CA TYR A 66 -1.43 -9.50 2.66
C TYR A 66 -0.21 -8.89 1.92
N PRO A 67 0.23 -9.41 0.76
CA PRO A 67 1.37 -8.81 0.05
C PRO A 67 1.09 -7.37 -0.40
N ARG A 68 -0.14 -7.04 -0.82
CA ARG A 68 -0.54 -5.69 -1.23
C ARG A 68 -0.58 -4.75 -0.02
N CYS A 69 -1.24 -5.18 1.05
CA CYS A 69 -1.33 -4.45 2.31
C CYS A 69 0.05 -4.15 2.90
N LEU A 70 0.95 -5.13 2.90
CA LEU A 70 2.30 -4.96 3.42
C LEU A 70 3.13 -3.99 2.59
N ARG A 71 3.06 -4.06 1.25
CA ARG A 71 3.71 -3.06 0.39
C ARG A 71 3.17 -1.65 0.63
N PHE A 72 1.86 -1.50 0.74
CA PHE A 72 1.24 -0.22 1.06
C PHE A 72 1.72 0.33 2.41
N ALA A 73 1.69 -0.50 3.46
CA ALA A 73 2.09 -0.11 4.82
C ALA A 73 3.58 0.23 4.90
N ARG A 74 4.45 -0.56 4.25
CA ARG A 74 5.90 -0.29 4.16
C ARG A 74 6.17 1.07 3.51
N ASN A 75 5.53 1.33 2.37
CA ASN A 75 5.64 2.63 1.69
C ASN A 75 5.05 3.78 2.51
N MET A 76 4.02 3.53 3.31
CA MET A 76 3.42 4.55 4.16
C MET A 76 4.28 4.88 5.38
N MET A 77 4.89 3.88 6.02
CA MET A 77 5.52 4.02 7.34
C MET A 77 7.05 4.05 7.33
N GLY A 78 7.67 3.59 6.25
CA GLY A 78 9.13 3.69 6.05
C GLY A 78 9.96 2.75 6.92
N ASN A 79 9.34 1.83 7.66
CA ASN A 79 10.04 0.73 8.32
C ASN A 79 9.18 -0.54 8.29
N GLU A 80 9.85 -1.69 8.29
CA GLU A 80 9.21 -2.99 8.10
C GLU A 80 8.41 -3.43 9.33
N GLN A 81 8.96 -3.26 10.53
CA GLN A 81 8.34 -3.72 11.77
C GLN A 81 6.99 -3.04 12.02
N ASP A 82 6.93 -1.71 11.93
CA ASP A 82 5.65 -1.01 12.09
C ASP A 82 4.69 -1.42 10.98
N ALA A 83 5.17 -1.60 9.74
CA ALA A 83 4.33 -1.98 8.61
C ALA A 83 3.65 -3.33 8.82
N GLU A 84 4.38 -4.32 9.32
CA GLU A 84 3.82 -5.62 9.70
C GLU A 84 2.80 -5.49 10.84
N GLU A 85 3.11 -4.71 11.89
CA GLU A 85 2.16 -4.45 12.98
C GLU A 85 0.87 -3.82 12.43
N ALA A 86 0.97 -2.84 11.53
CA ALA A 86 -0.19 -2.19 10.93
C ALA A 86 -1.06 -3.14 10.13
N VAL A 87 -0.44 -4.05 9.36
CA VAL A 87 -1.15 -5.03 8.54
C VAL A 87 -1.83 -6.08 9.40
N GLN A 88 -1.13 -6.61 10.40
CA GLN A 88 -1.70 -7.58 11.34
C GLN A 88 -2.90 -6.97 12.08
N ASP A 89 -2.73 -5.79 12.66
CA ASP A 89 -3.81 -5.05 13.32
C ASP A 89 -4.98 -4.76 12.37
N ALA A 90 -4.70 -4.46 11.10
CA ALA A 90 -5.73 -4.21 10.10
C ALA A 90 -6.54 -5.48 9.81
N PHE A 91 -5.91 -6.64 9.64
CA PHE A 91 -6.62 -7.90 9.39
C PHE A 91 -7.43 -8.36 10.60
N VAL A 92 -6.93 -8.18 11.83
CA VAL A 92 -7.72 -8.42 13.06
C VAL A 92 -8.97 -7.52 13.07
N ARG A 93 -8.80 -6.23 12.76
CA ARG A 93 -9.95 -5.30 12.67
C ARG A 93 -10.91 -5.64 11.55
N VAL A 94 -10.41 -6.10 10.41
CA VAL A 94 -11.24 -6.58 9.30
C VAL A 94 -12.10 -7.73 9.77
N HIS A 95 -11.48 -8.74 10.40
CA HIS A 95 -12.18 -9.87 11.00
C HIS A 95 -13.30 -9.41 11.95
N ASP A 96 -12.98 -8.54 12.90
CA ASP A 96 -13.94 -8.04 13.90
C ASP A 96 -15.05 -7.15 13.31
N SER A 97 -14.78 -6.48 12.20
CA SER A 97 -15.69 -5.51 11.59
C SER A 97 -16.42 -6.02 10.35
N PHE A 98 -16.27 -7.30 9.98
CA PHE A 98 -16.96 -7.91 8.84
C PHE A 98 -18.48 -7.72 8.87
N HIS A 99 -19.09 -7.72 10.05
CA HIS A 99 -20.53 -7.44 10.20
C HIS A 99 -20.97 -6.06 9.66
N ARG A 100 -20.03 -5.12 9.44
CA ARG A 100 -20.27 -3.79 8.87
C ARG A 100 -19.94 -3.71 7.37
N PHE A 101 -19.32 -4.74 6.81
CA PHE A 101 -19.07 -4.82 5.38
C PHE A 101 -20.41 -4.94 4.65
N ARG A 102 -20.65 -4.07 3.67
CA ARG A 102 -21.89 -4.13 2.89
C ARG A 102 -21.68 -5.03 1.69
N GLU A 103 -22.67 -5.88 1.41
CA GLU A 103 -22.58 -6.85 0.31
C GLU A 103 -22.47 -6.17 -1.08
N ASP A 104 -22.94 -4.92 -1.21
CA ASP A 104 -22.87 -4.12 -2.43
C ASP A 104 -21.56 -3.33 -2.59
N ALA A 105 -20.70 -3.35 -1.57
CA ALA A 105 -19.45 -2.60 -1.58
C ALA A 105 -18.29 -3.44 -2.13
N ARG A 106 -17.36 -2.77 -2.82
CA ARG A 106 -16.07 -3.38 -3.16
C ARG A 106 -15.25 -3.61 -1.89
N PHE A 107 -14.59 -4.77 -1.82
CA PHE A 107 -13.79 -5.13 -0.65
C PHE A 107 -12.48 -4.32 -0.55
N ASP A 108 -11.76 -4.11 -1.66
CA ASP A 108 -10.47 -3.39 -1.66
C ASP A 108 -10.55 -2.02 -0.98
N PRO A 109 -11.46 -1.09 -1.37
CA PRO A 109 -11.51 0.22 -0.73
C PRO A 109 -11.86 0.14 0.77
N TRP A 110 -12.68 -0.84 1.16
CA TRP A 110 -13.06 -1.05 2.55
C TRP A 110 -11.88 -1.55 3.39
N LEU A 111 -11.11 -2.52 2.88
CA LEU A 111 -9.87 -3.00 3.48
C LEU A 111 -8.83 -1.88 3.61
N PHE A 112 -8.55 -1.17 2.50
CA PHE A 112 -7.58 -0.07 2.49
C PHE A 112 -7.99 1.09 3.39
N ARG A 113 -9.29 1.30 3.62
CA ARG A 113 -9.76 2.26 4.64
C ARG A 113 -9.30 1.85 6.04
N ILE A 114 -9.45 0.59 6.40
CA ILE A 114 -9.04 0.07 7.72
C ILE A 114 -7.52 0.16 7.87
N LEU A 115 -6.77 -0.29 6.85
CA LEU A 115 -5.31 -0.26 6.83
C LEU A 115 -4.75 1.17 6.89
N ALA A 116 -5.25 2.08 6.04
CA ALA A 116 -4.81 3.47 6.02
C ALA A 116 -5.08 4.17 7.37
N ASN A 117 -6.24 3.93 7.98
CA ASN A 117 -6.53 4.42 9.32
C ASN A 117 -5.53 3.90 10.36
N ARG A 118 -5.12 2.63 10.25
CA ARG A 118 -4.12 2.07 11.15
C ARG A 118 -2.74 2.71 10.96
N CYS A 119 -2.30 2.86 9.72
CA CYS A 119 -1.05 3.55 9.39
C CYS A 119 -1.02 4.98 9.96
N ARG A 120 -2.10 5.77 9.75
CA ARG A 120 -2.21 7.12 10.32
C ARG A 120 -2.15 7.13 11.85
N THR A 121 -2.77 6.14 12.50
CA THR A 121 -2.77 6.02 13.96
C THR A 121 -1.36 5.79 14.50
N LEU A 122 -0.61 4.87 13.88
CA LEU A 122 0.77 4.55 14.27
C LEU A 122 1.72 5.72 13.99
N LEU A 123 1.64 6.34 12.81
CA LEU A 123 2.40 7.55 12.47
C LEU A 123 2.12 8.70 13.46
N GLY A 124 0.86 8.90 13.85
CA GLY A 124 0.49 9.89 14.85
C GLY A 124 1.06 9.60 16.24
N ARG A 125 1.14 8.31 16.64
CA ARG A 125 1.76 7.89 17.90
C ARG A 125 3.28 8.13 17.87
N ALA A 126 3.96 7.76 16.79
CA ALA A 126 5.39 7.97 16.62
C ALA A 126 5.75 9.46 16.65
N LYS A 127 4.95 10.31 16.00
CA LYS A 127 5.13 11.77 16.03
C LYS A 127 5.02 12.33 17.45
N ARG A 128 3.96 11.99 18.20
CA ARG A 128 3.79 12.45 19.58
C ARG A 128 4.91 11.96 20.50
N HIS A 129 5.37 10.72 20.32
CA HIS A 129 6.48 10.18 21.11
C HIS A 129 7.77 10.97 20.88
N ARG A 130 8.07 11.32 19.62
CA ARG A 130 9.21 12.16 19.27
C ARG A 130 9.12 13.56 19.88
N GLU A 131 7.95 14.18 19.80
CA GLU A 131 7.70 15.49 20.42
C GLU A 131 7.92 15.42 21.94
N LEU A 132 7.41 14.39 22.64
CA LEU A 132 7.61 14.24 24.08
C LEU A 132 9.09 14.04 24.48
N ILE A 133 9.87 13.33 23.66
CA ILE A 133 11.33 13.18 23.86
C ILE A 133 12.04 14.51 23.68
N GLU A 134 11.67 15.27 22.65
CA GLU A 134 12.25 16.59 22.35
C GLU A 134 11.95 17.63 23.43
N TYR A 135 10.79 17.52 24.10
CA TYR A 135 10.36 18.43 25.18
C TYR A 135 10.67 17.93 26.61
N GLY A 136 11.39 16.81 26.78
CA GLY A 136 12.07 16.50 28.04
C GLY A 136 11.24 15.85 29.16
N GLU A 137 10.32 14.95 28.86
CA GLU A 137 9.70 14.07 29.87
C GLU A 137 9.65 12.61 29.38
N VAL A 138 10.73 11.85 29.65
CA VAL A 138 10.79 10.39 29.94
C VAL A 138 12.23 9.87 29.69
N PRO A 139 12.86 9.15 30.65
CA PRO A 139 14.11 8.44 30.41
C PRO A 139 13.91 7.26 29.44
N LEU A 140 14.37 7.49 28.21
CA LEU A 140 14.89 6.58 27.21
C LEU A 140 14.97 5.07 27.54
N ALA A 141 14.13 4.27 26.87
CA ALA A 141 14.52 2.94 26.40
C ALA A 141 14.59 3.02 24.86
N ILE A 142 15.80 3.27 24.33
CA ILE A 142 16.06 3.21 22.89
C ILE A 142 15.82 1.76 22.45
N ALA A 143 14.72 1.54 21.75
CA ALA A 143 14.68 0.57 20.64
C ALA A 143 14.64 1.38 19.34
N SER A 144 15.69 2.16 19.10
CA SER A 144 16.11 2.50 17.75
C SER A 144 16.64 1.22 17.13
N ALA A 145 15.72 0.37 16.65
CA ALA A 145 16.06 -0.63 15.64
C ALA A 145 16.13 0.07 14.27
N ALA A 146 16.92 1.13 14.17
CA ALA A 146 17.69 1.36 12.97
C ALA A 146 18.88 0.40 13.05
N SER A 147 18.59 -0.90 12.90
CA SER A 147 19.66 -1.84 12.60
C SER A 147 20.21 -1.43 11.23
N PRO A 148 21.52 -1.21 11.08
CA PRO A 148 22.14 -1.28 9.78
C PRO A 148 21.82 -2.70 9.27
N ILE A 149 20.94 -2.80 8.28
CA ILE A 149 20.79 -4.04 7.55
C ILE A 149 22.17 -4.25 6.90
N GLU A 150 22.87 -5.29 7.32
CA GLU A 150 23.97 -5.84 6.52
C GLU A 150 23.33 -6.33 5.22
N ILE A 151 23.43 -5.51 4.18
CA ILE A 151 22.84 -5.78 2.88
C ILE A 151 23.78 -6.76 2.17
N GLU A 152 23.32 -8.01 2.08
CA GLU A 152 23.81 -8.95 1.09
C GLU A 152 23.47 -8.36 -0.29
N GLU A 153 24.51 -8.03 -1.05
CA GLU A 153 24.48 -7.32 -2.33
C GLU A 153 23.66 -8.10 -3.37
N GLU A 154 22.49 -7.55 -3.74
CA GLU A 154 21.83 -7.90 -4.99
C GLU A 154 21.41 -6.61 -5.69
N PHE A 155 21.99 -6.35 -6.87
CA PHE A 155 21.99 -5.11 -7.66
C PHE A 155 20.59 -4.50 -8.01
N GLY A 156 19.48 -5.08 -7.55
CA GLY A 156 18.13 -4.52 -7.65
C GLY A 156 17.64 -3.78 -6.38
N ALA A 157 18.29 -3.96 -5.24
CA ALA A 157 17.88 -3.39 -3.95
C ALA A 157 18.09 -1.87 -3.84
N ASP A 158 19.10 -1.31 -4.52
CA ASP A 158 19.44 0.11 -4.42
C ASP A 158 18.33 1.03 -4.94
N TRP A 159 17.72 0.69 -6.08
CA TRP A 159 16.67 1.51 -6.66
C TRP A 159 15.37 1.46 -5.85
N ALA A 160 14.99 0.26 -5.41
CA ALA A 160 13.78 0.06 -4.59
C ALA A 160 13.84 0.89 -3.30
N GLU A 161 14.99 0.83 -2.63
CA GLU A 161 15.22 1.55 -1.38
C GLU A 161 15.27 3.06 -1.61
N GLU A 162 15.91 3.52 -2.68
CA GLU A 162 15.90 4.94 -3.00
C GLU A 162 14.51 5.48 -3.33
N VAL A 163 13.68 4.72 -4.06
CA VAL A 163 12.30 5.13 -4.30
C VAL A 163 11.51 5.19 -2.99
N ARG A 164 11.73 4.24 -2.08
CA ARG A 164 11.14 4.29 -0.73
C ARG A 164 11.58 5.55 0.02
N LEU A 165 12.87 5.85 0.05
CA LEU A 165 13.42 7.05 0.70
C LEU A 165 12.85 8.33 0.09
N VAL A 166 12.66 8.37 -1.24
CA VAL A 166 12.02 9.51 -1.91
C VAL A 166 10.55 9.63 -1.48
N LEU A 167 9.80 8.54 -1.42
CA LEU A 167 8.42 8.55 -0.92
C LEU A 167 8.36 9.05 0.53
N GLU A 168 9.35 8.71 1.36
CA GLU A 168 9.46 9.17 2.74
C GLU A 168 9.64 10.69 2.87
N THR A 169 10.13 11.37 1.82
CA THR A 169 10.20 12.85 1.81
C THR A 169 8.83 13.53 1.63
N LEU A 170 7.83 12.81 1.13
CA LEU A 170 6.49 13.36 0.92
C LEU A 170 5.76 13.56 2.26
N PRO A 171 4.99 14.65 2.42
CA PRO A 171 4.04 14.75 3.52
C PRO A 171 3.09 13.54 3.55
N PRO A 172 2.74 12.99 4.74
CA PRO A 172 1.98 11.75 4.84
C PRO A 172 0.68 11.73 4.03
N GLU A 173 -0.06 12.84 4.00
CA GLU A 173 -1.30 12.95 3.23
C GLU A 173 -1.09 12.91 1.71
N GLN A 174 0.04 13.43 1.21
CA GLN A 174 0.40 13.39 -0.21
C GLN A 174 0.85 11.99 -0.60
N ARG A 175 1.69 11.38 0.24
CA ARG A 175 2.16 10.00 0.08
C ARG A 175 0.98 9.02 0.02
N GLU A 176 0.07 9.12 0.98
CA GLU A 176 -1.12 8.28 1.03
C GLU A 176 -2.01 8.43 -0.21
N ALA A 177 -2.33 9.67 -0.61
CA ALA A 177 -3.15 9.90 -1.78
C ALA A 177 -2.49 9.37 -3.07
N PHE A 178 -1.17 9.48 -3.16
CA PHE A 178 -0.39 8.94 -4.27
C PHE A 178 -0.43 7.40 -4.29
N LEU A 179 -0.15 6.74 -3.16
CA LEU A 179 -0.14 5.29 -3.06
C LEU A 179 -1.52 4.69 -3.39
N LEU A 180 -2.59 5.23 -2.81
CA LEU A 180 -3.94 4.75 -3.09
C LEU A 180 -4.34 4.95 -4.56
N ARG A 181 -3.91 6.05 -5.19
CA ARG A 181 -4.27 6.34 -6.59
C ARG A 181 -3.44 5.57 -7.61
N HIS A 182 -2.13 5.51 -7.42
CA HIS A 182 -1.19 5.04 -8.45
C HIS A 182 -0.64 3.65 -8.19
N VAL A 183 -0.67 3.16 -6.95
CA VAL A 183 -0.20 1.81 -6.60
C VAL A 183 -1.39 0.86 -6.43
N GLU A 184 -2.42 1.29 -5.71
CA GLU A 184 -3.63 0.46 -5.49
C GLU A 184 -4.74 0.69 -6.54
N ASP A 185 -4.50 1.57 -7.50
CA ASP A 185 -5.43 1.96 -8.58
C ASP A 185 -6.87 2.26 -8.11
N LEU A 186 -7.01 2.90 -6.95
CA LEU A 186 -8.31 3.31 -6.45
C LEU A 186 -8.79 4.59 -7.13
N SER A 187 -10.12 4.70 -7.27
CA SER A 187 -10.78 5.91 -7.78
C SER A 187 -10.65 7.06 -6.79
N TYR A 188 -10.78 8.32 -7.26
CA TYR A 188 -10.74 9.46 -6.34
C TYR A 188 -11.91 9.44 -5.35
N GLU A 189 -13.03 8.86 -5.76
CA GLU A 189 -14.24 8.64 -4.98
C GLU A 189 -13.98 7.66 -3.84
N ASP A 190 -13.36 6.51 -4.13
CA ASP A 190 -12.93 5.53 -3.12
C ASP A 190 -11.92 6.15 -2.15
N ILE A 191 -10.94 6.89 -2.67
CA ILE A 191 -9.93 7.56 -1.85
C ILE A 191 -10.57 8.62 -0.95
N ALA A 192 -11.59 9.34 -1.41
CA ALA A 192 -12.34 10.28 -0.58
C ALA A 192 -13.05 9.57 0.58
N VAL A 193 -13.63 8.39 0.33
CA VAL A 193 -14.22 7.56 1.39
C VAL A 193 -13.15 7.04 2.37
N ILE A 194 -11.95 6.70 1.90
CA ILE A 194 -10.85 6.22 2.73
C ILE A 194 -10.25 7.33 3.60
N THR A 195 -10.05 8.51 3.02
CA THR A 195 -9.29 9.62 3.63
C THR A 195 -10.16 10.67 4.31
N GLY A 196 -11.46 10.74 3.97
CA GLY A 196 -12.36 11.81 4.39
C GLY A 196 -12.08 13.17 3.71
N ALA A 197 -11.17 13.23 2.76
CA ALA A 197 -10.81 14.47 2.07
C ALA A 197 -11.67 14.71 0.82
N GLY A 198 -11.91 15.98 0.49
CA GLY A 198 -12.63 16.35 -0.73
C GLY A 198 -11.83 16.02 -2.01
N LEU A 199 -12.55 15.71 -3.11
CA LEU A 199 -11.94 15.31 -4.39
C LEU A 199 -10.92 16.33 -4.92
N SER A 200 -11.19 17.64 -4.80
CA SER A 200 -10.26 18.69 -5.23
C SER A 200 -8.95 18.68 -4.44
N ALA A 201 -9.04 18.44 -3.13
CA ALA A 201 -7.86 18.32 -2.26
C ALA A 201 -7.04 17.07 -2.62
N LEU A 202 -7.70 15.94 -2.91
CA LEU A 202 -7.02 14.71 -3.33
C LEU A 202 -6.29 14.88 -4.66
N ARG A 203 -6.92 15.49 -5.66
CA ARG A 203 -6.27 15.79 -6.95
C ARG A 203 -5.03 16.65 -6.77
N MET A 204 -5.10 17.67 -5.90
CA MET A 204 -3.92 18.47 -5.56
C MET A 204 -2.85 17.66 -4.84
N ARG A 205 -3.20 16.86 -3.83
CA ARG A 205 -2.25 16.02 -3.08
C ARG A 205 -1.50 15.07 -4.02
N VAL A 206 -2.21 14.38 -4.90
CA VAL A 206 -1.62 13.50 -5.92
C VAL A 206 -0.72 14.29 -6.87
N LYS A 207 -1.19 15.42 -7.40
CA LYS A 207 -0.37 16.25 -8.29
C LYS A 207 0.93 16.69 -7.60
N ARG A 208 0.87 17.17 -6.36
CA ARG A 208 2.04 17.61 -5.59
C ARG A 208 2.99 16.46 -5.30
N ALA A 209 2.48 15.28 -4.96
CA ALA A 209 3.28 14.08 -4.80
C ALA A 209 4.05 13.76 -6.10
N CYS A 210 3.35 13.73 -7.25
CA CYS A 210 3.97 13.46 -8.55
C CYS A 210 5.02 14.50 -8.94
N ASP A 211 4.76 15.78 -8.67
CA ASP A 211 5.71 16.87 -8.95
C ASP A 211 7.00 16.69 -8.14
N THR A 212 6.89 16.41 -6.84
CA THR A 212 8.04 16.14 -5.96
C THR A 212 8.79 14.87 -6.36
N LEU A 213 8.05 13.78 -6.60
CA LEU A 213 8.62 12.50 -7.02
C LEU A 213 9.42 12.65 -8.32
N ARG A 214 8.85 13.31 -9.33
CA ARG A 214 9.53 13.54 -10.61
C ARG A 214 10.88 14.23 -10.42
N ILE A 215 10.94 15.28 -9.61
CA ILE A 215 12.19 16.01 -9.35
C ILE A 215 13.22 15.08 -8.71
N ARG A 216 12.83 14.40 -7.63
CA ARG A 216 13.72 13.56 -6.83
C ARG A 216 14.19 12.31 -7.57
N LEU A 217 13.30 11.60 -8.25
CA LEU A 217 13.66 10.42 -9.04
C LEU A 217 14.62 10.79 -10.19
N THR A 218 14.46 11.96 -10.82
CA THR A 218 15.43 12.43 -11.84
C THR A 218 16.83 12.65 -11.24
N GLU A 219 16.93 13.11 -9.99
CA GLU A 219 18.22 13.25 -9.28
C GLU A 219 18.85 11.89 -8.98
N VAL A 220 18.02 10.89 -8.68
CA VAL A 220 18.42 9.51 -8.42
C VAL A 220 18.93 8.85 -9.70
N GLU A 221 18.18 8.93 -10.80
CA GLU A 221 18.56 8.39 -12.11
C GLU A 221 19.92 8.94 -12.59
N LYS A 222 20.19 10.22 -12.32
CA LYS A 222 21.49 10.85 -12.67
C LYS A 222 22.66 10.32 -11.83
N ARG A 223 22.43 9.87 -10.60
CA ARG A 223 23.47 9.27 -9.74
C ARG A 223 23.83 7.85 -10.17
N HIS A 224 22.85 7.08 -10.64
CA HIS A 224 23.05 5.71 -11.14
C HIS A 224 23.46 5.64 -12.61
N GLY A 225 23.12 6.64 -13.40
CA GLY A 225 23.47 6.74 -14.81
C GLY A 225 24.84 7.36 -15.11
N SER A 226 25.76 7.41 -14.13
CA SER A 226 27.09 8.00 -14.27
C SER A 226 28.22 7.03 -13.96
#